data_AF-A0A3A9H6W3-F1
#
_entry.id   AF-A0A3A9H6W3-F1
#
_cell.length_a   1.000
_cell.length_b   1.000
_cell.length_c   1.000
_cell.angle_alpha   90.00
_cell.angle_beta   90.00
_cell.angle_gamma   90.00
#
_symmetry.space_group_name_H-M   'P 1'
#
loop_
_entity.id
_entity.type
_entity.pdbx_description
1 polymer ?
#
loop_
_entity_poly.entity_id
_entity_poly.type
_entity_poly.pdbx_seq_one_letter_code
_entity_poly.pdbx_strand_id
1 'polypeptide(L)'
;MSKAPINFELIDSKSLAYLNAFVDARIAIAKEDMRHMAEMKPLKAKLEAIHENREIDLKNGMNLDDVIRKHSSVEVDKAIRAENNLHKETLKPLNEDLKSTYAFMPDGMYDSYVRKIELGKRGDFIECIRGFLENIGIEEVGQSALCKLSEQIADRLGVSVSNSKQLLEEGVFSSTMRDRQFSKLFMSIFCDILVLNRVIVVNM
;
A
#
# COMPACT_ATOMS: atom_id res chain seq x y z
N MET A 1 21.34 -28.96 -14.36
CA MET A 1 20.04 -28.33 -14.08
C MET A 1 19.79 -27.23 -15.10
N SER A 2 18.63 -27.23 -15.74
CA SER A 2 18.23 -26.22 -16.73
C SER A 2 18.35 -24.81 -16.12
N LYS A 3 19.07 -23.92 -16.82
CA LYS A 3 19.18 -22.48 -16.51
C LYS A 3 18.08 -21.66 -17.20
N ALA A 4 17.07 -22.32 -17.78
CA ALA A 4 16.03 -21.64 -18.53
C ALA A 4 15.29 -20.62 -17.63
N PRO A 5 15.06 -19.40 -18.12
CA PRO A 5 14.24 -18.41 -17.42
C PRO A 5 12.79 -18.89 -17.33
N ILE A 6 12.03 -18.29 -16.41
CA ILE A 6 10.59 -18.52 -16.31
C ILE A 6 9.93 -17.96 -17.57
N ASN A 7 9.11 -18.77 -18.25
CA ASN A 7 8.33 -18.31 -19.38
C ASN A 7 6.97 -17.78 -18.92
N PHE A 8 6.85 -16.46 -18.78
CA PHE A 8 5.60 -15.81 -18.38
C PHE A 8 4.54 -15.77 -19.49
N GLU A 9 4.86 -16.17 -20.73
CA GLU A 9 3.85 -16.33 -21.78
C GLU A 9 2.92 -17.52 -21.53
N LEU A 10 3.29 -18.43 -20.60
CA LEU A 10 2.47 -19.57 -20.20
C LEU A 10 1.37 -19.20 -19.19
N ILE A 11 1.27 -17.94 -18.77
CA ILE A 11 0.21 -17.51 -17.87
C ILE A 11 -1.15 -17.77 -18.53
N ASP A 12 -2.03 -18.47 -17.83
CA ASP A 12 -3.34 -18.82 -18.38
C ASP A 12 -4.22 -17.58 -18.56
N SER A 13 -5.14 -17.63 -19.52
CA SER A 13 -5.99 -16.49 -19.88
C SER A 13 -6.86 -15.95 -18.73
N LYS A 14 -7.27 -16.81 -17.79
CA LYS A 14 -8.10 -16.42 -16.64
C LYS A 14 -7.25 -15.68 -15.61
N SER A 15 -6.06 -16.20 -15.31
CA SER A 15 -5.09 -15.58 -14.42
C SER A 15 -4.58 -14.25 -14.97
N LEU A 16 -4.32 -14.18 -16.28
CA LEU A 16 -3.97 -12.93 -16.95
C LEU A 16 -5.09 -11.89 -16.84
N ALA A 17 -6.35 -12.30 -16.96
CA ALA A 17 -7.49 -11.40 -16.75
C ALA A 17 -7.55 -10.86 -15.31
N TYR A 18 -7.28 -11.69 -14.29
CA TYR A 18 -7.21 -11.21 -12.90
C TYR A 18 -6.03 -10.26 -12.66
N LEU A 19 -4.86 -10.52 -13.26
CA LEU A 19 -3.70 -9.62 -13.15
C LEU A 19 -3.99 -8.27 -13.80
N ASN A 20 -4.65 -8.26 -14.97
CA ASN A 20 -5.09 -7.02 -15.62
C ASN A 20 -6.14 -6.29 -14.78
N ALA A 21 -7.13 -7.00 -14.22
CA ALA A 21 -8.12 -6.42 -13.33
C ALA A 21 -7.48 -5.79 -12.07
N PHE A 22 -6.45 -6.42 -11.51
CA PHE A 22 -5.69 -5.86 -10.39
C PHE A 22 -5.01 -4.56 -10.77
N VAL A 23 -4.35 -4.54 -11.94
CA VAL A 23 -3.70 -3.34 -12.49
C VAL A 23 -4.72 -2.22 -12.72
N ASP A 24 -5.84 -2.54 -13.37
CA ASP A 24 -6.89 -1.57 -13.67
C ASP A 24 -7.51 -0.99 -12.41
N ALA A 25 -7.82 -1.83 -11.41
CA ALA A 25 -8.33 -1.40 -10.12
C ALA A 25 -7.32 -0.49 -9.40
N ARG A 26 -6.03 -0.83 -9.39
CA ARG A 26 -4.98 0.01 -8.79
C ARG A 26 -4.86 1.36 -9.46
N ILE A 27 -4.92 1.41 -10.79
CA ILE A 27 -4.89 2.67 -11.56
C ILE A 27 -6.15 3.50 -11.29
N ALA A 28 -7.32 2.86 -11.24
CA ALA A 28 -8.60 3.54 -10.96
C ALA A 28 -8.61 4.15 -9.56
N ILE A 29 -8.15 3.40 -8.55
CA ILE A 29 -7.99 3.91 -7.17
C ILE A 29 -7.04 5.11 -7.15
N ALA A 30 -5.88 5.01 -7.81
CA ALA A 30 -4.92 6.11 -7.83
C ALA A 30 -5.46 7.38 -8.52
N LYS A 31 -6.22 7.23 -9.61
CA LYS A 31 -6.89 8.36 -10.27
C LYS A 31 -7.93 9.01 -9.36
N GLU A 32 -8.71 8.19 -8.66
CA GLU A 32 -9.72 8.66 -7.71
C GLU A 32 -9.09 9.36 -6.50
N ASP A 33 -8.00 8.83 -5.94
CA ASP A 33 -7.22 9.49 -4.88
C ASP A 33 -6.72 10.87 -5.33
N MET A 34 -6.24 10.97 -6.57
CA MET A 34 -5.74 12.23 -7.11
C MET A 34 -6.86 13.25 -7.34
N ARG A 35 -8.01 12.80 -7.85
CA ARG A 35 -9.21 13.64 -7.97
C ARG A 35 -9.66 14.13 -6.59
N HIS A 36 -9.81 13.22 -5.63
CA HIS A 36 -10.21 13.55 -4.26
C HIS A 36 -9.25 14.56 -3.62
N MET A 37 -7.94 14.37 -3.78
CA MET A 37 -6.94 15.31 -3.27
C MET A 37 -7.08 16.70 -3.93
N ALA A 38 -7.33 16.75 -5.24
CA ALA A 38 -7.50 17.98 -5.99
C ALA A 38 -8.76 18.75 -5.54
N GLU A 39 -9.88 18.06 -5.29
CA GLU A 39 -11.14 18.65 -4.81
C GLU A 39 -11.06 19.07 -3.33
N MET A 40 -10.39 18.27 -2.50
CA MET A 40 -10.24 18.57 -1.07
C MET A 40 -9.32 19.75 -0.79
N LYS A 41 -8.32 20.00 -1.64
CA LYS A 41 -7.35 21.09 -1.46
C LYS A 41 -8.01 22.47 -1.35
N PRO A 42 -8.85 22.93 -2.30
CA PRO A 42 -9.52 24.23 -2.18
C PRO A 42 -10.54 24.27 -1.04
N LEU A 43 -11.23 23.15 -0.74
CA LEU A 43 -12.19 23.09 0.38
C LEU A 43 -11.50 23.27 1.74
N LYS A 44 -10.35 22.62 1.94
CA LYS A 44 -9.54 22.79 3.15
C LYS A 44 -9.02 24.23 3.29
N ALA A 45 -8.54 24.81 2.19
CA ALA A 45 -8.08 26.21 2.19
C ALA A 45 -9.22 27.20 2.55
N LYS A 46 -10.44 26.96 2.03
CA LYS A 46 -11.62 27.76 2.41
C LYS A 46 -11.95 27.63 3.90
N LEU A 47 -11.90 26.40 4.43
CA LEU A 47 -12.18 26.16 5.84
C LEU A 47 -11.14 26.83 6.76
N GLU A 48 -9.87 26.76 6.38
CA GLU A 48 -8.77 27.43 7.09
C GLU A 48 -8.94 28.96 7.10
N ALA A 49 -9.25 29.56 5.95
CA ALA A 49 -9.54 31.00 5.87
C ALA A 49 -10.76 31.42 6.72
N ILE A 50 -11.79 30.57 6.81
CA ILE A 50 -12.93 30.80 7.71
C ILE A 50 -12.46 30.81 9.16
N HIS A 51 -11.62 29.87 9.56
CA HIS A 51 -11.10 29.81 10.94
C HIS A 51 -10.20 31.00 11.27
N GLU A 52 -9.30 31.39 10.37
CA GLU A 52 -8.46 32.59 10.54
C GLU A 52 -9.30 33.85 10.73
N ASN A 53 -10.34 34.04 9.89
CA ASN A 53 -11.24 35.19 10.01
C ASN A 53 -12.05 35.18 11.31
N ARG A 54 -12.48 34.01 11.78
CA ARG A 54 -13.12 33.87 13.09
C ARG A 54 -12.18 34.29 14.22
N GLU A 55 -10.93 33.84 14.20
CA GLU A 55 -9.94 34.23 15.21
C GLU A 55 -9.66 35.73 15.22
N ILE A 56 -9.57 36.36 14.04
CA ILE A 56 -9.37 37.80 13.91
C ILE A 56 -10.55 38.56 14.53
N ASP A 57 -11.79 38.22 14.18
CA ASP A 57 -12.96 38.94 14.67
C ASP A 57 -13.21 38.70 16.18
N LEU A 58 -12.89 37.51 16.70
CA LEU A 58 -12.90 37.24 18.15
C LEU A 58 -11.86 38.09 18.90
N LYS A 59 -10.63 38.22 18.37
CA LYS A 59 -9.60 39.09 18.95
C LYS A 59 -10.01 40.57 18.94
N ASN A 60 -10.79 40.98 17.95
CA ASN A 60 -11.34 42.33 17.84
C ASN A 60 -12.58 42.57 18.73
N GLY A 61 -12.97 41.60 19.57
CA GLY A 61 -14.02 41.75 20.57
C GLY A 61 -15.44 41.46 20.07
N MET A 62 -15.59 40.86 18.87
CA MET A 62 -16.90 40.42 18.38
C MET A 62 -17.39 39.21 19.19
N ASN A 63 -18.70 39.14 19.47
CA ASN A 63 -19.29 38.00 20.15
C ASN A 63 -19.21 36.73 19.30
N LEU A 64 -19.01 35.58 19.94
CA LEU A 64 -18.90 34.26 19.30
C LEU A 64 -20.07 33.95 18.35
N ASP A 65 -21.32 34.23 18.74
CA ASP A 65 -22.49 33.92 17.91
C ASP A 65 -22.52 34.76 16.62
N ASP A 66 -22.11 36.02 16.70
CA ASP A 66 -22.03 36.92 15.54
C ASP A 66 -20.89 36.52 14.61
N VAL A 67 -19.74 36.12 15.18
CA VAL A 67 -18.60 35.58 14.43
C VAL A 67 -18.99 34.30 13.68
N ILE A 68 -19.71 33.38 14.32
CA ILE A 68 -20.15 32.12 13.69
C ILE A 68 -21.14 32.40 12.55
N ARG A 69 -22.07 33.35 12.73
CA ARG A 69 -23.01 33.75 11.66
C ARG A 69 -22.29 34.42 10.49
N LYS A 70 -21.33 35.31 10.78
CA LYS A 70 -20.56 36.05 9.77
C LYS A 70 -19.62 35.15 8.97
N HIS A 71 -18.96 34.21 9.64
CA HIS A 71 -18.00 33.27 9.05
C HIS A 71 -18.49 31.84 9.20
N SER A 72 -19.65 31.52 8.63
CA SER A 72 -20.23 30.16 8.72
C SER A 72 -19.40 29.15 7.91
N SER A 73 -19.13 27.98 8.51
CA SER A 73 -18.44 26.87 7.84
C SER A 73 -19.40 25.80 7.30
N VAL A 74 -20.71 25.93 7.57
CA VAL A 74 -21.70 24.87 7.35
C VAL A 74 -21.69 24.35 5.91
N GLU A 75 -21.61 25.23 4.91
CA GLU A 75 -21.61 24.83 3.51
C GLU A 75 -20.30 24.14 3.10
N VAL A 76 -19.17 24.64 3.58
CA VAL A 76 -17.84 24.05 3.33
C VAL A 76 -17.73 22.68 4.01
N ASP A 77 -18.20 22.56 5.25
CA ASP A 77 -18.25 21.31 5.99
C ASP A 77 -19.16 20.28 5.30
N LYS A 78 -20.30 20.72 4.76
CA LYS A 78 -21.21 19.85 3.98
C LYS A 78 -20.55 19.38 2.70
N ALA A 79 -19.87 20.26 1.97
CA ALA A 79 -19.14 19.92 0.75
C ALA A 79 -18.00 18.92 1.03
N ILE A 80 -17.23 19.14 2.10
CA ILE A 80 -16.18 18.20 2.54
C ILE A 80 -16.76 16.83 2.86
N ARG A 81 -17.88 16.77 3.59
CA ARG A 81 -18.53 15.49 3.92
C ARG A 81 -19.05 14.78 2.67
N ALA A 82 -19.68 15.51 1.76
CA ALA A 82 -20.18 14.95 0.50
C ALA A 82 -19.04 14.36 -0.34
N GLU A 83 -17.93 15.09 -0.44
CA GLU A 83 -16.73 14.69 -1.17
C GLU A 83 -16.05 13.46 -0.56
N ASN A 84 -15.90 13.40 0.77
CA ASN A 84 -15.40 12.20 1.47
C ASN A 84 -16.30 10.98 1.26
N ASN A 85 -17.62 11.16 1.28
CA ASN A 85 -18.57 10.08 1.06
C ASN A 85 -18.49 9.56 -0.38
N LEU A 86 -18.46 10.46 -1.37
CA LEU A 86 -18.30 10.11 -2.78
C LEU A 86 -17.01 9.31 -3.00
N HIS A 87 -15.89 9.78 -2.45
CA HIS A 87 -14.61 9.09 -2.54
C HIS A 87 -14.70 7.67 -1.95
N LYS A 88 -15.26 7.52 -0.75
CA LYS A 88 -15.43 6.22 -0.10
C LYS A 88 -16.34 5.28 -0.89
N GLU A 89 -17.45 5.78 -1.43
CA GLU A 89 -18.40 5.00 -2.23
C GLU A 89 -17.77 4.56 -3.55
N THR A 90 -16.97 5.42 -4.18
CA THR A 90 -16.24 5.11 -5.42
C THR A 90 -15.15 4.06 -5.20
N LEU A 91 -14.42 4.16 -4.09
CA LEU A 91 -13.35 3.20 -3.76
C LEU A 91 -13.88 1.82 -3.33
N LYS A 92 -15.12 1.73 -2.84
CA LYS A 92 -15.67 0.47 -2.31
C LYS A 92 -15.67 -0.67 -3.34
N PRO A 93 -16.29 -0.54 -4.54
CA PRO A 93 -16.27 -1.61 -5.54
C PRO A 93 -14.85 -1.90 -6.03
N LEU A 94 -14.01 -0.87 -6.21
CA LEU A 94 -12.62 -1.04 -6.66
C LEU A 94 -11.79 -1.88 -5.69
N ASN A 95 -12.01 -1.71 -4.37
CA ASN A 95 -11.33 -2.52 -3.36
C ASN A 95 -11.88 -3.95 -3.27
N GLU A 96 -13.16 -4.15 -3.58
CA GLU A 96 -13.76 -5.49 -3.66
C GLU A 96 -13.21 -6.25 -4.88
N ASP A 97 -13.14 -5.60 -6.04
CA ASP A 97 -12.52 -6.14 -7.25
C ASP A 97 -11.07 -6.52 -7.01
N LEU A 98 -10.29 -5.64 -6.37
CA LEU A 98 -8.89 -5.88 -6.05
C LEU A 98 -8.69 -7.07 -5.09
N LYS A 99 -9.62 -7.30 -4.15
CA LYS A 99 -9.57 -8.50 -3.30
C LYS A 99 -9.88 -9.77 -4.08
N SER A 100 -10.79 -9.70 -5.04
CA SER A 100 -11.17 -10.86 -5.85
C SER A 100 -10.00 -11.38 -6.69
N THR A 101 -9.03 -10.52 -7.04
CA THR A 101 -7.84 -10.91 -7.79
C THR A 101 -6.83 -11.69 -6.94
N TYR A 102 -6.97 -11.78 -5.62
CA TYR A 102 -6.04 -12.55 -4.78
C TYR A 102 -6.24 -14.06 -4.85
N ALA A 103 -7.18 -14.55 -5.67
CA ALA A 103 -7.55 -15.96 -5.76
C ALA A 103 -6.40 -16.92 -6.14
N PHE A 104 -5.32 -16.42 -6.75
CA PHE A 104 -4.15 -17.21 -7.12
C PHE A 104 -3.08 -17.29 -6.01
N MET A 105 -3.26 -16.57 -4.89
CA MET A 105 -2.32 -16.62 -3.79
C MET A 105 -2.40 -17.99 -3.10
N PRO A 106 -1.27 -18.70 -2.97
CA PRO A 106 -1.26 -20.01 -2.33
C PRO A 106 -1.48 -19.88 -0.82
N ASP A 107 -2.20 -20.85 -0.28
CA ASP A 107 -2.40 -20.96 1.16
C ASP A 107 -1.05 -21.07 1.89
N GLY A 108 -0.93 -20.42 3.05
CA GLY A 108 0.29 -20.45 3.85
C GLY A 108 1.44 -19.57 3.33
N MET A 109 1.25 -18.80 2.25
CA MET A 109 2.26 -17.85 1.73
C MET A 109 2.77 -16.89 2.80
N TYR A 110 1.87 -16.30 3.60
CA TYR A 110 2.25 -15.40 4.69
C TYR A 110 3.02 -16.13 5.79
N ASP A 111 2.54 -17.28 6.24
CA ASP A 111 3.20 -18.06 7.30
C ASP A 111 4.59 -18.54 6.87
N SER A 112 4.75 -18.91 5.59
CA SER A 112 6.04 -19.27 5.01
C SER A 112 7.01 -18.09 4.97
N TYR A 113 6.51 -16.88 4.70
CA TYR A 113 7.29 -15.64 4.79
C TYR A 113 7.73 -15.37 6.23
N VAL A 114 6.82 -15.47 7.21
CA VAL A 114 7.13 -15.30 8.63
C VAL A 114 8.24 -16.28 9.06
N ARG A 115 8.08 -17.58 8.76
CA ARG A 115 9.10 -18.61 9.05
C ARG A 115 10.43 -18.34 8.36
N LYS A 116 10.42 -17.80 7.14
CA LYS A 116 11.64 -17.41 6.44
C LYS A 116 12.37 -16.29 7.18
N ILE A 117 11.65 -15.28 7.67
CA ILE A 117 12.25 -14.15 8.38
C ILE A 117 12.72 -14.58 9.78
N GLU A 118 11.89 -15.27 10.55
CA GLU A 118 12.15 -15.58 11.96
C GLU A 118 13.06 -16.80 12.15
N LEU A 119 12.93 -17.82 11.30
CA LEU A 119 13.60 -19.12 11.47
C LEU A 119 14.64 -19.42 10.38
N GLY A 120 14.83 -18.52 9.41
CA GLY A 120 15.71 -18.73 8.26
C GLY A 120 15.26 -19.85 7.31
N LYS A 121 14.05 -20.38 7.48
CA LYS A 121 13.52 -21.51 6.69
C LYS A 121 12.97 -21.02 5.35
N ARG A 122 13.84 -20.95 4.34
CA ARG A 122 13.50 -20.43 2.99
C ARG A 122 12.73 -21.43 2.11
N GLY A 123 12.78 -22.73 2.43
CA GLY A 123 12.18 -23.80 1.62
C GLY A 123 10.67 -23.64 1.44
N ASP A 124 9.93 -23.49 2.54
CA ASP A 124 8.46 -23.32 2.52
C ASP A 124 8.04 -22.11 1.67
N PHE A 125 8.81 -21.01 1.73
CA PHE A 125 8.53 -19.80 0.95
C PHE A 125 8.77 -20.03 -0.56
N ILE A 126 9.85 -20.73 -0.92
CA ILE A 126 10.14 -21.10 -2.31
C ILE A 126 9.03 -21.99 -2.88
N GLU A 127 8.54 -22.96 -2.11
CA GLU A 127 7.43 -23.83 -2.55
C GLU A 127 6.10 -23.07 -2.66
N CYS A 128 5.84 -22.09 -1.80
CA CYS A 128 4.69 -21.20 -2.00
C CYS A 128 4.84 -20.39 -3.30
N ILE A 129 6.03 -19.90 -3.64
CA ILE A 129 6.25 -19.22 -4.93
C ILE A 129 6.00 -20.18 -6.11
N ARG A 130 6.38 -21.45 -5.98
CA ARG A 130 6.06 -22.47 -7.00
C ARG A 130 4.55 -22.64 -7.16
N GLY A 131 3.84 -22.86 -6.06
CA GLY A 131 2.38 -23.01 -6.07
C GLY A 131 1.67 -21.77 -6.65
N PHE A 132 2.19 -20.57 -6.39
CA PHE A 132 1.70 -19.36 -7.05
C PHE A 132 1.87 -19.40 -8.57
N LEU A 133 3.04 -19.83 -9.07
CA LEU A 133 3.32 -19.94 -10.50
C LEU A 133 2.44 -21.01 -11.16
N GLU A 134 2.25 -22.15 -10.49
CA GLU A 134 1.34 -23.22 -10.93
C GLU A 134 -0.11 -22.72 -10.99
N ASN A 135 -0.58 -21.99 -9.97
CA ASN A 135 -1.93 -21.41 -9.93
C ASN A 135 -2.22 -20.43 -11.08
N ILE A 136 -1.18 -19.84 -11.69
CA ILE A 136 -1.32 -18.94 -12.84
C ILE A 136 -0.98 -19.60 -14.18
N GLY A 137 -0.75 -20.92 -14.20
CA GLY A 137 -0.53 -21.71 -15.43
C GLY A 137 0.94 -22.01 -15.77
N ILE A 138 1.89 -21.66 -14.90
CA ILE A 138 3.33 -21.90 -15.11
C ILE A 138 3.79 -23.11 -14.28
N GLU A 139 3.71 -24.30 -14.85
CA GLU A 139 3.96 -25.57 -14.13
C GLU A 139 5.44 -26.01 -14.13
N GLU A 140 6.15 -25.84 -15.25
CA GLU A 140 7.52 -26.35 -15.38
C GLU A 140 8.60 -25.31 -15.06
N VAL A 141 8.79 -25.01 -13.78
CA VAL A 141 9.80 -24.04 -13.32
C VAL A 141 11.04 -24.72 -12.73
N GLY A 142 12.19 -24.51 -13.37
CA GLY A 142 13.47 -25.00 -12.88
C GLY A 142 13.86 -24.38 -11.53
N GLN A 143 14.43 -25.20 -10.63
CA GLN A 143 14.78 -24.79 -9.26
C GLN A 143 15.63 -23.51 -9.19
N SER A 144 16.60 -23.37 -10.11
CA SER A 144 17.46 -22.17 -10.12
C SER A 144 16.69 -20.89 -10.46
N ALA A 145 15.70 -20.96 -11.35
CA ALA A 145 14.86 -19.83 -11.70
C ALA A 145 13.90 -19.48 -10.56
N LEU A 146 13.35 -20.51 -9.90
CA LEU A 146 12.48 -20.34 -8.74
C LEU A 146 13.20 -19.68 -7.56
N CYS A 147 14.42 -20.13 -7.22
CA CYS A 147 15.23 -19.50 -6.17
C CYS A 147 15.49 -18.03 -6.48
N LYS A 148 15.86 -17.70 -7.73
CA LYS A 148 16.08 -16.30 -8.15
C LYS A 148 14.81 -15.47 -8.03
N LEU A 149 13.66 -15.97 -8.47
CA LEU A 149 12.39 -15.26 -8.34
C LEU A 149 12.01 -15.06 -6.87
N SER A 150 12.15 -16.09 -6.04
CA SER A 150 11.90 -16.02 -4.60
C SER A 150 12.81 -14.99 -3.91
N GLU A 151 14.09 -14.92 -4.28
CA GLU A 151 15.01 -13.89 -3.79
C GLU A 151 14.61 -12.50 -4.27
N GLN A 152 14.29 -12.33 -5.55
CA GLN A 152 13.83 -11.06 -6.10
C GLN A 152 12.53 -10.56 -5.47
N ILE A 153 11.62 -11.45 -5.10
CA ILE A 153 10.40 -11.11 -4.37
C ILE A 153 10.77 -10.79 -2.92
N ALA A 154 11.60 -11.61 -2.27
CA ALA A 154 12.08 -11.39 -0.91
C ALA A 154 12.75 -10.03 -0.71
N ASP A 155 13.62 -9.62 -1.62
CA ASP A 155 14.30 -8.32 -1.60
C ASP A 155 13.30 -7.15 -1.68
N ARG A 156 12.14 -7.40 -2.30
CA ARG A 156 11.03 -6.44 -2.40
C ARG A 156 10.01 -6.57 -1.26
N LEU A 157 10.05 -7.59 -0.41
CA LEU A 157 9.12 -7.70 0.73
C LEU A 157 9.41 -6.70 1.87
N GLY A 158 10.49 -5.90 1.74
CA GLY A 158 10.73 -4.71 2.55
C GLY A 158 10.25 -3.40 1.90
N VAL A 159 9.62 -3.45 0.72
CA VAL A 159 9.07 -2.26 0.04
C VAL A 159 7.55 -2.17 0.25
N SER A 160 7.03 -0.95 0.20
CA SER A 160 5.61 -0.64 0.34
C SER A 160 4.90 -0.59 -1.01
N VAL A 161 3.57 -0.52 -0.99
CA VAL A 161 2.77 -0.26 -2.20
C VAL A 161 3.00 1.18 -2.66
N SER A 162 3.20 1.40 -3.97
CA SER A 162 3.37 2.75 -4.53
C SER A 162 2.20 3.67 -4.21
N ASN A 163 2.51 4.93 -3.91
CA ASN A 163 1.48 5.96 -3.82
C ASN A 163 0.95 6.33 -5.22
N SER A 164 -0.18 7.04 -5.25
CA SER A 164 -0.90 7.38 -6.48
C SER A 164 -0.03 8.17 -7.46
N LYS A 165 0.86 9.03 -6.95
CA LYS A 165 1.79 9.79 -7.79
C LYS A 165 2.81 8.88 -8.48
N GLN A 166 3.53 8.06 -7.71
CA GLN A 166 4.53 7.14 -8.26
C GLN A 166 3.90 6.13 -9.24
N LEU A 167 2.70 5.62 -8.93
CA LEU A 167 2.02 4.69 -9.81
C LEU A 167 1.66 5.33 -11.16
N LEU A 168 1.12 6.56 -11.14
CA LEU A 168 0.65 7.22 -12.36
C LEU A 168 1.77 7.85 -13.19
N GLU A 169 2.84 8.34 -12.55
CA GLU A 169 3.95 9.01 -13.24
C GLU A 169 5.05 8.03 -13.67
N GLU A 170 5.38 7.04 -12.83
CA GLU A 170 6.51 6.13 -13.07
C GLU A 170 6.06 4.72 -13.48
N GLY A 171 4.76 4.40 -13.41
CA GLY A 171 4.23 3.08 -13.78
C GLY A 171 4.66 1.95 -12.84
N VAL A 172 5.17 2.28 -11.65
CA VAL A 172 5.66 1.29 -10.67
C VAL A 172 4.61 1.02 -9.60
N PHE A 173 4.37 -0.26 -9.32
CA PHE A 173 3.35 -0.70 -8.33
C PHE A 173 3.89 -0.83 -6.90
N SER A 174 5.22 -0.79 -6.73
CA SER A 174 5.91 -0.85 -5.45
C SER A 174 6.82 0.37 -5.23
N SER A 175 6.94 0.84 -3.98
CA SER A 175 7.80 1.96 -3.57
C SER A 175 8.63 1.62 -2.33
N THR A 176 9.87 2.10 -2.28
CA THR A 176 10.76 1.95 -1.12
C THR A 176 10.20 2.59 0.16
N MET A 177 10.69 2.12 1.31
CA MET A 177 10.40 2.75 2.59
C MET A 177 10.94 4.19 2.62
N ARG A 178 10.25 5.08 3.36
CA ARG A 178 10.81 6.40 3.63
C ARG A 178 12.04 6.27 4.53
N ASP A 179 13.01 7.18 4.37
CA ASP A 179 14.27 7.18 5.12
C ASP A 179 14.08 6.94 6.64
N ARG A 180 13.20 7.72 7.29
CA ARG A 180 12.89 7.56 8.71
C ARG A 180 12.33 6.17 9.09
N GLN A 181 11.57 5.54 8.21
CA GLN A 181 11.04 4.19 8.46
C GLN A 181 12.15 3.15 8.34
N PHE A 182 13.00 3.29 7.31
CA PHE A 182 14.17 2.46 7.12
C PHE A 182 15.12 2.55 8.33
N SER A 183 15.53 3.75 8.75
CA SER A 183 16.47 3.90 9.86
C SER A 183 15.93 3.29 11.15
N LYS A 184 14.63 3.45 11.42
CA LYS A 184 13.99 2.82 12.58
C LYS A 184 14.02 1.30 12.49
N LEU A 185 13.59 0.73 11.36
CA LEU A 185 13.57 -0.72 11.16
C LEU A 185 14.98 -1.31 11.24
N PHE A 186 15.96 -0.68 10.59
CA PHE A 186 17.35 -1.08 10.64
C PHE A 186 17.87 -1.11 12.07
N MET A 187 17.64 -0.04 12.84
CA MET A 187 18.09 0.04 14.23
C MET A 187 17.39 -1.00 15.11
N SER A 188 16.10 -1.25 14.91
CA SER A 188 15.37 -2.31 15.61
C SER A 188 15.97 -3.70 15.34
N ILE A 189 16.16 -4.06 14.07
CA ILE A 189 16.77 -5.34 13.68
C ILE A 189 18.18 -5.48 14.26
N PHE A 190 18.98 -4.42 14.20
CA PHE A 190 20.32 -4.43 14.76
C PHE A 190 20.29 -4.64 16.27
N CYS A 191 19.40 -3.97 17.00
CA CYS A 191 19.19 -4.21 18.42
C CYS A 191 18.76 -5.66 18.70
N ASP A 192 17.85 -6.22 17.92
CA ASP A 192 17.42 -7.62 18.07
C ASP A 192 18.61 -8.59 17.91
N ILE A 193 19.51 -8.34 16.95
CA ILE A 193 20.75 -9.10 16.78
C ILE A 193 21.62 -8.99 18.04
N LEU A 194 21.79 -7.79 18.59
CA LEU A 194 22.58 -7.60 19.81
C LEU A 194 21.96 -8.30 21.02
N VAL A 195 20.63 -8.33 21.13
CA VAL A 195 19.90 -9.07 22.18
C VAL A 195 20.09 -10.58 22.01
N LEU A 196 19.92 -11.12 20.80
CA LEU A 196 20.12 -12.54 20.50
C LEU A 196 21.55 -12.99 20.82
N ASN A 197 22.54 -12.14 20.55
CA ASN A 197 23.94 -12.40 20.85
C ASN A 197 24.33 -12.07 22.30
N ARG A 198 23.35 -11.75 23.17
CA ARG A 198 23.54 -11.43 24.59
C ARG A 198 24.50 -10.26 24.84
N VAL A 199 24.64 -9.37 23.87
CA VAL A 199 25.42 -8.13 23.99
C VAL A 199 24.61 -7.08 24.76
N ILE A 200 23.29 -7.05 24.55
CA ILE A 200 22.34 -6.18 25.25
C ILE A 200 21.31 -7.06 25.98
N VAL A 201 21.01 -6.73 27.23
CA VAL A 201 19.93 -7.37 28.00
C VAL A 201 18.73 -6.42 28.01
N VAL A 202 17.61 -6.89 27.48
CA VAL A 202 16.33 -6.19 27.59
C VAL A 202 15.61 -6.74 28.82
N ASN A 203 15.47 -5.92 29.85
CA ASN A 203 14.62 -6.25 30.98
C ASN A 203 13.17 -5.98 30.53
N MET A 204 12.39 -7.05 30.36
CA MET A 204 10.96 -6.96 30.11
C MET A 204 10.19 -6.61 31.37
#